data_AF-A0A969D519-F1
#
_entry.id   AF-A0A969D519-F1
#
_cell.length_a   1.000
_cell.length_b   1.000
_cell.length_c   1.000
_cell.angle_alpha   90.00
_cell.angle_beta   90.00
_cell.angle_gamma   90.00
#
_symmetry.space_group_name_H-M   'P 1'
#
loop_
_entity.id
_entity.type
_entity.pdbx_description
1 polymer ?
#
loop_
_entity_poly.entity_id
_entity_poly.type
_entity_poly.pdbx_seq_one_letter_code
_entity_poly.pdbx_strand_id
1 'polypeptide(L)' 'MHAIEFWVTEHGAVVKRVKPKHLKGVPQRQLRSHIKQVIALLQAEFGDALLVSEARQPVAMCPICAQEREAHG' A
#
# COMPACT_ATOMS: atom_id res chain seq x y z
N MET A 1 1.93 -12.03 -6.53
CA MET A 1 1.84 -10.71 -5.87
C MET A 1 2.38 -9.67 -6.83
N HIS A 2 1.59 -8.66 -7.18
CA HIS A 2 1.92 -7.69 -8.23
C HIS A 2 2.06 -6.26 -7.68
N ALA A 3 1.17 -5.86 -6.78
CA ALA A 3 1.26 -4.59 -6.07
C ALA A 3 1.03 -4.79 -4.56
N ILE A 4 1.47 -3.79 -3.79
CA ILE A 4 1.18 -3.67 -2.37
C ILE A 4 0.53 -2.32 -2.10
N GLU A 5 -0.46 -2.32 -1.22
CA GLU A 5 -1.15 -1.11 -0.77
C GLU A 5 -1.23 -1.10 0.76
N PHE A 6 -1.14 0.10 1.33
CA PHE A 6 -1.30 0.33 2.76
C PHE A 6 -2.39 1.37 3.00
N TRP A 7 -3.16 1.16 4.06
CA TRP A 7 -4.10 2.15 4.55
C TRP A 7 -4.23 2.06 6.06
N VAL A 8 -4.73 3.16 6.64
CA VAL A 8 -5.02 3.29 8.05
C VAL A 8 -6.53 3.41 8.21
N THR A 9 -7.08 2.64 9.12
CA THR A 9 -8.49 2.73 9.50
C THR A 9 -8.66 3.25 10.91
N GLU A 10 -9.61 4.16 11.10
CA GLU A 10 -10.06 4.65 12.39
C GLU A 10 -11.59 4.54 12.45
N HIS A 11 -12.14 3.94 13.50
CA HIS A 11 -13.58 3.69 13.66
C HIS A 11 -14.26 3.03 12.43
N GLY A 12 -13.55 2.15 11.73
CA GLY A 12 -14.06 1.44 10.55
C GLY A 12 -13.99 2.24 9.24
N ALA A 13 -13.55 3.50 9.27
CA ALA A 13 -13.35 4.34 8.10
C ALA A 13 -11.87 4.41 7.71
N VAL A 14 -11.57 4.42 6.41
CA VAL A 14 -10.20 4.66 5.91
C VAL A 14 -9.87 6.15 6.09
N VAL A 15 -8.90 6.46 6.95
CA VAL A 15 -8.45 7.84 7.21
C VAL A 15 -7.22 8.22 6.39
N LYS A 16 -6.42 7.23 5.98
CA LYS A 16 -5.24 7.44 5.13
C LYS A 16 -5.03 6.27 4.19
N ARG A 17 -4.68 6.56 2.95
CA ARG A 17 -4.27 5.56 1.95
C ARG A 17 -2.90 5.95 1.42
N VAL A 18 -1.96 5.02 1.45
CA VAL A 18 -0.62 5.21 0.88
C VAL A 18 -0.67 4.84 -0.59
N LYS A 19 0.04 5.60 -1.43
CA LYS A 19 0.11 5.31 -2.87
C LYS A 19 0.57 3.85 -3.09
N PRO A 20 -0.21 3.03 -3.82
CA PRO A 20 0.15 1.64 -4.06
C PRO A 20 1.46 1.54 -4.85
N LYS A 21 2.20 0.44 -4.64
CA LYS A 21 3.50 0.21 -5.27
C LYS A 21 3.53 -1.10 -6.05
N HIS A 22 3.88 -1.04 -7.34
CA HIS A 22 4.22 -2.21 -8.13
C HIS A 22 5.46 -2.91 -7.58
N LEU A 23 5.45 -4.23 -7.61
CA LEU A 23 6.52 -5.08 -7.10
C LEU A 23 7.38 -5.67 -8.23
N LYS A 24 6.98 -5.50 -9.49
CA LYS A 24 7.74 -5.98 -10.65
C LYS A 24 9.14 -5.36 -10.63
N GLY A 25 10.17 -6.20 -10.59
CA GLY A 25 11.57 -5.76 -10.54
C GLY A 25 12.04 -5.23 -9.18
N VAL A 26 11.21 -5.23 -8.13
CA VAL A 26 11.60 -4.80 -6.79
C VAL A 26 12.26 -5.96 -6.04
N PRO A 27 13.54 -5.85 -5.64
CA PRO A 27 14.20 -6.88 -4.83
C PRO A 27 13.49 -7.06 -3.48
N GLN A 28 13.40 -8.30 -2.98
CA GLN A 28 12.72 -8.59 -1.71
C GLN A 28 13.28 -7.79 -0.53
N ARG A 29 14.60 -7.54 -0.49
CA ARG A 29 15.23 -6.71 0.55
C ARG A 29 14.69 -5.27 0.54
N GLN A 30 14.55 -4.70 -0.65
CA GLN A 30 14.03 -3.34 -0.82
C GLN A 30 12.54 -3.29 -0.47
N LEU A 31 11.77 -4.33 -0.83
CA LEU A 31 10.37 -4.45 -0.42
C LEU A 31 10.25 -4.47 1.11
N ARG A 32 10.98 -5.34 1.80
CA ARG A 32 10.97 -5.41 3.28
C ARG A 32 11.34 -4.07 3.91
N SER A 33 12.35 -3.38 3.38
CA SER A 33 12.73 -2.04 3.86
C SER A 33 11.61 -1.03 3.67
N HIS A 34 10.96 -1.03 2.51
CA HIS A 34 9.86 -0.13 2.21
C HIS A 34 8.66 -0.36 3.13
N ILE A 35 8.26 -1.62 3.35
CA ILE A 35 7.15 -1.97 4.25
C ILE A 35 7.42 -1.42 5.65
N LYS A 36 8.63 -1.63 6.19
CA LYS A 36 9.02 -1.09 7.51
C LYS A 36 8.95 0.44 7.57
N GLN A 37 9.42 1.12 6.53
CA GLN A 37 9.39 2.58 6.46
C GLN A 37 7.96 3.11 6.43
N VAL A 38 7.08 2.49 5.62
CA VAL A 38 5.67 2.89 5.55
C VAL A 38 4.98 2.70 6.90
N ILE A 39 5.17 1.55 7.55
CA ILE A 39 4.59 1.30 8.87
C ILE A 39 5.10 2.33 9.89
N ALA A 40 6.41 2.58 9.94
CA ALA A 40 6.98 3.56 10.88
C ALA A 40 6.46 4.99 10.63
N LEU A 41 6.28 5.38 9.37
CA LEU A 41 5.69 6.68 9.01
C LEU A 41 4.23 6.77 9.47
N LEU A 42 3.43 5.73 9.23
CA LEU A 42 2.03 5.71 9.64
C LEU A 42 1.89 5.69 11.17
N GLN A 43 2.74 4.96 11.88
CA GLN A 43 2.78 4.98 13.35
C GLN A 43 3.20 6.35 13.89
N ALA A 44 4.15 7.03 13.26
CA ALA A 44 4.55 8.37 13.66
C ALA A 44 3.44 9.41 13.42
N GLU A 45 2.66 9.27 12.34
CA GLU A 45 1.56 10.19 12.00
C GLU A 45 0.31 9.96 12.87
N PHE A 46 -0.01 8.70 13.20
CA PHE A 46 -1.28 8.33 13.84
C PHE A 46 -1.17 7.71 15.24
N GLY A 47 0.05 7.48 15.73
CA GLY A 47 0.31 6.76 16.98
C GLY A 47 0.05 5.26 16.90
N ASP A 48 0.14 4.58 18.04
CA ASP A 48 -0.03 3.13 18.15
C ASP A 48 -1.50 2.67 18.13
N ALA A 49 -2.45 3.60 18.14
CA ALA A 49 -3.88 3.30 18.27
C ALA A 49 -4.55 2.86 16.96
N LEU A 50 -3.98 3.16 15.80
CA LEU A 50 -4.62 2.86 14.51
C LEU A 50 -4.09 1.60 13.84
N LEU A 51 -5.01 0.82 13.28
CA LEU A 51 -4.72 -0.42 12.56
C LEU A 51 -4.19 -0.08 11.16
N VAL A 52 -2.90 -0.32 10.94
CA VAL A 52 -2.29 -0.32 9.60
C VAL A 52 -2.65 -1.64 8.92
N SER A 53 -3.37 -1.56 7.81
CA SER A 53 -3.70 -2.72 6.97
C SER A 53 -2.78 -2.77 5.74
N GLU A 54 -2.38 -3.99 5.37
CA GLU A 54 -1.61 -4.28 4.15
C GLU A 54 -2.44 -5.17 3.23
N ALA A 55 -2.51 -4.83 1.94
CA ALA A 55 -3.03 -5.77 0.94
C ALA A 55 -2.06 -6.02 -0.20
N ARG A 56 -1.94 -7.32 -0.51
CA ARG A 56 -1.10 -7.87 -1.56
C ARG A 56 -1.96 -8.19 -2.77
N GLN A 57 -1.88 -7.36 -3.79
CA GLN A 57 -2.79 -7.44 -4.93
C GLN A 57 -2.18 -8.28 -6.07
N PRO A 58 -2.92 -9.22 -6.68
CA PRO A 58 -2.60 -9.76 -8.00
C PRO A 58 -2.82 -8.69 -9.09
N VAL A 59 -2.36 -8.95 -10.32
CA VAL A 59 -2.47 -8.00 -11.45
C VAL A 59 -3.92 -7.56 -11.69
N ALA A 60 -4.87 -8.51 -11.62
CA ALA A 60 -6.29 -8.26 -11.86
C ALA A 60 -6.91 -7.24 -10.89
N MET A 61 -6.40 -7.15 -9.66
CA MET A 61 -6.87 -6.23 -8.62
C MET A 61 -5.88 -5.09 -8.35
N CYS A 62 -4.92 -4.87 -9.24
CA CYS A 62 -3.94 -3.82 -9.06
C CYS A 62 -4.56 -2.45 -9.39
N PRO A 63 -4.64 -1.53 -8.41
CA PRO A 63 -5.19 -0.20 -8.64
C PRO A 63 -4.35 0.62 -9.62
N ILE A 64 -3.03 0.39 -9.69
CA ILE A 64 -2.15 1.11 -10.62
C ILE A 64 -2.43 0.66 -12.06
N CYS A 65 -2.47 -0.66 -12.33
CA CYS A 65 -2.84 -1.15 -13.65
C CYS A 65 -4.28 -0.81 -14.03
N ALA A 66 -5.21 -0.72 -13.07
CA ALA A 66 -6.56 -0.25 -13.33
C ALA A 66 -6.56 1.21 -13.82
N GLN A 67 -5.85 2.10 -13.11
CA GLN A 67 -5.68 3.49 -13.50
C GLN A 67 -5.01 3.65 -14.87
N GLU A 68 -3.96 2.86 -15.17
CA GLU A 68 -3.29 2.90 -16.47
C GLU A 68 -4.21 2.46 -17.61
N ARG A 69 -5.10 1.48 -17.38
CA ARG A 69 -6.10 1.06 -18.36
C ARG A 69 -7.17 2.11 -18.60
N GLU A 70 -7.60 2.82 -17.55
CA GLU A 70 -8.57 3.91 -17.66
C GLU A 70 -7.98 5.16 -18.31
N ALA A 71 -6.70 5.46 -18.08
CA ALA A 71 -6.02 6.63 -18.65
C ALA A 71 -5.66 6.49 -20.14
N HIS A 72 -5.60 5.26 -20.65
CA HIS A 72 -5.22 4.93 -22.03
C HIS A 72 -6.34 4.20 -22.80
N GLY A 73 -7.54 4.12 -22.23
CA GLY A 73 -8.74 3.50 -22.80
C GLY A 73 -9.64 4.48 -23.53
#